data_AF-A0A950P0X2-F1
#
_entry.id   AF-A0A950P0X2-F1
#
_cell.length_a   1.000
_cell.length_b   1.000
_cell.length_c   1.000
_cell.angle_alpha   90.00
_cell.angle_beta   90.00
_cell.angle_gamma   90.00
#
_symmetry.space_group_name_H-M   'P 1'
#
loop_
_entity.id
_entity.type
_entity.pdbx_description
1 polymer ?
#
loop_
_entity_poly.entity_id
_entity_poly.type
_entity_poly.pdbx_seq_one_letter_code
_entity_poly.pdbx_strand_id
1 'polypeptide(L)'
;MESPLSLYLDQNYLSGIAKAKPAFRELEPVLRQAVECRAVIVVESPVHLRESLPRPDLGLMQLLRELSGDRHLPSWPDRRAREVRRRMAWTIDHELPLRRPRESDAADLDALASAL
;
A
#
# COMPACT_ATOMS: atom_id res chain seq x y z
N MET A 1 -12.88 -22.45 4.56
CA MET A 1 -12.29 -21.69 3.44
C MET A 1 -11.55 -20.53 4.05
N GLU A 2 -10.22 -20.52 3.96
CA GLU A 2 -9.42 -19.37 4.41
C GLU A 2 -9.78 -18.15 3.56
N SER A 3 -9.92 -16.99 4.20
CA SER A 3 -10.09 -15.73 3.50
C SER A 3 -8.79 -15.42 2.76
N PRO A 4 -8.85 -15.07 1.47
CA PRO A 4 -7.65 -14.76 0.69
C PRO A 4 -6.89 -13.57 1.28
N LEU A 5 -5.57 -13.63 1.21
CA LEU A 5 -4.69 -12.62 1.81
C LEU A 5 -4.85 -11.27 1.10
N SER A 6 -5.15 -10.21 1.84
CA SER A 6 -5.13 -8.85 1.31
C SER A 6 -3.69 -8.37 1.15
N LEU A 7 -3.34 -7.88 -0.05
CA LEU A 7 -2.03 -7.40 -0.41
C LEU A 7 -2.09 -5.91 -0.75
N TYR A 8 -1.41 -5.10 0.05
CA TYR A 8 -1.18 -3.68 -0.23
C TYR A 8 0.16 -3.53 -0.96
N LEU A 9 0.15 -2.88 -2.13
CA LEU A 9 1.35 -2.65 -2.94
C LEU A 9 1.77 -1.19 -2.83
N ASP A 10 2.83 -0.92 -2.08
CA ASP A 10 3.37 0.43 -1.96
C ASP A 10 3.94 0.97 -3.29
N GLN A 11 4.34 2.24 -3.28
CA GLN A 11 4.93 2.89 -4.45
C GLN A 11 6.21 2.20 -4.96
N ASN A 12 7.01 1.56 -4.09
CA ASN A 12 8.24 0.87 -4.50
C ASN A 12 7.93 -0.37 -5.32
N TYR A 13 6.91 -1.14 -4.91
CA TYR A 13 6.45 -2.30 -5.66
C TYR A 13 5.81 -1.88 -6.98
N LEU A 14 4.86 -0.93 -6.93
CA LEU A 14 4.17 -0.44 -8.14
C LEU A 14 5.16 0.16 -9.16
N SER A 15 6.08 1.01 -8.70
CA SER A 15 7.09 1.60 -9.59
C SER A 15 8.15 0.59 -10.05
N GLY A 16 8.40 -0.46 -9.27
CA GLY A 16 9.27 -1.57 -9.64
C GLY A 16 8.70 -2.36 -10.82
N ILE A 17 7.41 -2.71 -10.73
CA ILE A 17 6.65 -3.38 -11.78
C ILE A 17 6.56 -2.49 -13.03
N ALA A 18 6.08 -1.25 -12.89
CA ALA A 18 5.88 -0.34 -14.02
C ALA A 18 7.19 -0.05 -14.80
N LYS A 19 8.34 -0.07 -14.12
CA LYS A 19 9.66 0.13 -14.75
C LYS A 19 10.33 -1.17 -15.21
N ALA A 20 9.66 -2.32 -15.05
CA ALA A 20 10.20 -3.65 -15.32
C ALA A 20 11.61 -3.86 -14.74
N LYS A 21 11.82 -3.41 -13.48
CA LYS A 21 13.09 -3.62 -12.77
C LYS A 21 13.37 -5.13 -12.68
N PRO A 22 14.64 -5.58 -12.65
CA PRO A 22 14.99 -7.01 -12.77
C PRO A 22 14.18 -7.95 -11.88
N ALA A 23 14.12 -7.69 -10.57
CA ALA A 23 13.35 -8.50 -9.63
C ALA A 23 11.83 -8.52 -9.90
N PHE A 24 11.31 -7.47 -10.54
CA PHE A 24 9.88 -7.32 -10.79
C PHE A 24 9.41 -7.95 -12.09
N ARG A 25 10.33 -8.25 -13.02
CA ARG A 25 10.02 -9.00 -14.25
C ARG A 25 9.57 -10.42 -13.96
N GLU A 26 10.14 -11.03 -12.92
CA GLU A 26 9.76 -12.36 -12.45
C GLU A 26 8.57 -12.30 -11.49
N LEU A 27 8.49 -11.24 -10.66
CA LEU A 27 7.40 -11.07 -9.68
C LEU A 27 6.05 -10.79 -10.33
N GLU A 28 5.97 -9.92 -11.34
CA GLU A 28 4.69 -9.47 -11.91
C GLU A 28 3.82 -10.62 -12.44
N PRO A 29 4.34 -11.57 -13.26
CA PRO A 29 3.53 -12.69 -13.74
C PRO A 29 2.99 -13.56 -12.60
N VAL A 30 3.81 -13.82 -11.58
CA VAL A 30 3.43 -14.62 -10.41
C VAL A 30 2.34 -13.91 -9.60
N LEU A 31 2.49 -12.61 -9.40
CA LEU A 31 1.49 -11.78 -8.74
C LEU A 31 0.16 -11.80 -9.50
N ARG A 32 0.19 -11.61 -10.82
CA ARG A 32 -1.02 -11.63 -11.66
C ARG A 32 -1.71 -12.99 -11.60
N GLN A 33 -0.96 -14.09 -11.66
CA GLN A 33 -1.50 -15.44 -11.48
C GLN A 33 -2.11 -15.64 -10.08
N ALA A 34 -1.46 -15.15 -9.03
CA ALA A 34 -1.98 -15.24 -7.67
C ALA A 34 -3.28 -14.45 -7.49
N VAL A 35 -3.41 -13.29 -8.14
CA VAL A 35 -4.67 -12.52 -8.19
C VAL A 35 -5.76 -13.28 -8.96
N GLU A 36 -5.44 -13.81 -10.13
CA GLU A 36 -6.37 -14.55 -10.99
C GLU A 36 -6.94 -15.80 -10.28
N CYS A 37 -6.05 -16.57 -9.62
CA CYS A 37 -6.44 -17.74 -8.83
C CYS A 37 -7.04 -17.37 -7.45
N ARG A 38 -7.20 -16.07 -7.14
CA ARG A 38 -7.70 -15.55 -5.86
C ARG A 38 -6.91 -16.00 -4.63
N ALA A 39 -5.63 -16.34 -4.81
CA ALA A 39 -4.71 -16.60 -3.69
C ALA A 39 -4.43 -15.31 -2.90
N VAL A 40 -4.42 -14.16 -3.59
CA VAL A 40 -4.29 -12.83 -2.98
C VAL A 40 -5.36 -11.87 -3.52
N ILE A 41 -5.69 -10.87 -2.72
CA ILE A 41 -6.54 -9.74 -3.09
C ILE A 41 -5.70 -8.47 -3.03
N VAL A 42 -5.38 -7.87 -4.17
CA VAL A 42 -4.77 -6.54 -4.21
C VAL A 42 -5.85 -5.50 -3.91
N VAL A 43 -5.48 -4.45 -3.16
CA VAL A 43 -6.39 -3.39 -2.73
C VAL A 43 -5.85 -2.00 -3.03
N GLU A 44 -6.75 -1.07 -3.32
CA GLU A 44 -6.47 0.35 -3.52
C GLU A 44 -6.66 1.16 -2.24
N SER A 45 -6.03 2.32 -2.16
CA SER A 45 -6.09 3.23 -1.01
C SER A 45 -5.97 4.66 -1.53
N PRO A 46 -6.57 5.66 -0.85
CA PRO A 46 -6.32 7.07 -1.14
C PRO A 46 -4.84 7.45 -1.15
N VAL A 47 -4.00 6.71 -0.41
CA VAL A 47 -2.54 6.92 -0.36
C VAL A 47 -1.89 6.65 -1.72
N HIS A 48 -2.30 5.61 -2.45
CA HIS A 48 -1.76 5.29 -3.78
C HIS A 48 -1.94 6.45 -4.76
N LEU A 49 -3.09 7.14 -4.71
CA LEU A 49 -3.34 8.31 -5.54
C LEU A 49 -2.32 9.41 -5.23
N ARG A 50 -2.18 9.78 -3.95
CA ARG A 50 -1.24 10.82 -3.52
C ARG A 50 0.20 10.48 -3.88
N GLU A 51 0.63 9.25 -3.68
CA GLU A 51 1.99 8.79 -3.99
C GLU A 51 2.26 8.69 -5.50
N SER A 52 1.24 8.43 -6.30
CA SER A 52 1.38 8.33 -7.76
C SER A 52 1.35 9.68 -8.49
N LEU A 53 0.78 10.73 -7.87
CA LEU A 53 0.67 12.08 -8.45
C LEU A 53 1.99 12.65 -9.00
N PRO A 54 3.16 12.48 -8.35
CA PRO A 54 4.42 13.03 -8.86
C PRO A 54 4.92 12.35 -10.16
N ARG A 55 4.40 11.18 -10.52
CA ARG A 55 4.88 10.36 -11.65
C ARG A 55 3.72 9.77 -12.47
N PRO A 56 2.86 10.61 -13.08
CA PRO A 56 1.73 10.14 -13.89
C PRO A 56 2.19 9.38 -15.13
N ASP A 57 3.42 9.64 -15.60
CA ASP A 57 4.07 8.97 -16.73
C ASP A 57 4.19 7.45 -16.55
N LEU A 58 4.25 6.98 -15.31
CA LEU A 58 4.46 5.57 -15.01
C LEU A 58 3.16 4.74 -15.01
N GLY A 59 2.00 5.36 -15.16
CA GLY A 59 0.72 4.62 -15.20
C GLY A 59 0.39 3.83 -13.93
N LEU A 60 0.95 4.21 -12.77
CA LEU A 60 0.86 3.41 -11.53
C LEU A 60 -0.58 3.14 -11.09
N MET A 61 -1.48 4.13 -11.24
CA MET A 61 -2.89 3.95 -10.90
C MET A 61 -3.62 3.02 -11.86
N GLN A 62 -3.23 2.99 -13.14
CA GLN A 62 -3.79 2.04 -14.10
C GLN A 62 -3.35 0.62 -13.77
N LEU A 63 -2.05 0.42 -13.55
CA LEU A 63 -1.50 -0.86 -13.12
C LEU A 63 -2.19 -1.38 -11.84
N LEU A 64 -2.35 -0.50 -10.85
CA LEU A 64 -3.00 -0.87 -9.61
C LEU A 64 -4.48 -1.27 -9.80
N ARG A 65 -5.24 -0.56 -10.65
CA ARG A 65 -6.63 -0.91 -10.97
C ARG A 65 -6.76 -2.26 -11.65
N GLU A 66 -5.85 -2.57 -12.57
CA GLU A 66 -5.80 -3.88 -13.23
C GLU A 66 -5.58 -5.01 -12.23
N LEU A 67 -4.77 -4.78 -11.19
CA LEU A 67 -4.46 -5.77 -10.16
C LEU A 67 -5.56 -5.86 -9.08
N SER A 68 -6.15 -4.72 -8.71
CA SER A 68 -7.15 -4.65 -7.63
C SER A 68 -8.53 -5.14 -8.07
N GLY A 69 -8.89 -4.93 -9.34
CA GLY A 69 -10.26 -5.10 -9.82
C GLY A 69 -11.25 -4.19 -9.09
N ASP A 70 -10.89 -2.90 -8.93
CA ASP A 70 -11.67 -1.86 -8.22
C ASP A 70 -11.96 -2.18 -6.74
N ARG A 71 -11.10 -2.99 -6.10
CA ARG A 71 -11.20 -3.25 -4.66
C ARG A 71 -10.48 -2.16 -3.90
N HIS A 72 -11.22 -1.44 -3.08
CA HIS A 72 -10.69 -0.35 -2.27
C HIS A 72 -10.65 -0.75 -0.79
N LEU A 73 -9.56 -0.39 -0.11
CA LEU A 73 -9.57 -0.24 1.33
C LEU A 73 -10.58 0.85 1.72
N PRO A 74 -11.19 0.75 2.90
CA PRO A 74 -12.06 1.79 3.42
C PRO A 74 -11.36 3.15 3.38
N SER A 75 -12.04 4.15 2.80
CA SER A 75 -11.52 5.52 2.69
C SER A 75 -11.36 6.23 4.04
N TRP A 76 -11.94 5.67 5.09
CA TRP A 76 -11.86 6.16 6.46
C TRP A 76 -11.26 5.09 7.35
N PRO A 77 -10.21 5.40 8.13
CA PRO A 77 -9.66 4.45 9.08
C PRO A 77 -10.78 4.06 10.05
N ASP A 78 -11.05 2.76 10.17
CA ASP A 78 -12.01 2.26 11.14
C ASP A 78 -11.52 2.48 12.58
N ARG A 79 -12.30 2.06 13.58
CA ARG A 79 -11.90 2.27 14.98
C ARG A 79 -10.54 1.63 15.30
N ARG A 80 -10.26 0.46 14.72
CA ARG A 80 -9.02 -0.30 14.91
C ARG A 80 -7.84 0.42 14.27
N ALA A 81 -7.96 0.83 13.01
CA ALA A 81 -6.94 1.61 12.31
C ALA A 81 -6.62 2.92 13.07
N ARG A 82 -7.63 3.63 13.57
CA ARG A 82 -7.39 4.83 14.41
C ARG A 82 -6.66 4.54 15.72
N GLU A 83 -6.85 3.35 16.29
CA GLU A 83 -6.15 2.92 17.50
C GLU A 83 -4.69 2.51 17.19
N VAL A 84 -4.49 1.72 16.14
CA VAL A 84 -3.17 1.31 15.65
C VAL A 84 -2.32 2.54 15.28
N ARG A 85 -2.90 3.48 14.51
CA ARG A 85 -2.24 4.76 14.18
C ARG A 85 -1.82 5.53 15.43
N ARG A 86 -2.70 5.63 16.43
CA ARG A 86 -2.40 6.33 17.69
C ARG A 86 -1.27 5.67 18.46
N ARG A 87 -1.27 4.34 18.54
CA ARG A 87 -0.19 3.58 19.19
C ARG A 87 1.14 3.78 18.48
N MET A 88 1.19 3.64 17.16
CA MET A 88 2.43 3.86 16.40
C MET A 88 2.97 5.29 16.56
N ALA A 89 2.10 6.30 16.51
CA ALA A 89 2.50 7.70 16.73
C ALA A 89 3.07 7.91 18.14
N TRP A 90 2.41 7.35 19.16
CA TRP A 90 2.90 7.40 20.55
C TRP A 90 4.25 6.69 20.70
N THR A 91 4.41 5.50 20.13
CA THR A 91 5.67 4.74 20.15
C THR A 91 6.80 5.51 19.50
N ILE A 92 6.58 6.14 18.35
CA ILE A 92 7.60 6.98 17.69
C ILE A 92 8.02 8.14 18.59
N ASP A 93 7.06 8.86 19.17
CA ASP A 93 7.33 10.01 20.04
C ASP A 93 8.09 9.60 21.32
N HIS A 94 7.72 8.45 21.89
CA HIS A 94 8.29 7.97 23.15
C HIS A 94 9.65 7.30 22.98
N GLU A 95 9.83 6.47 21.94
CA GLU A 95 11.03 5.66 21.75
C GLU A 95 12.08 6.34 20.86
N LEU A 96 11.66 7.29 20.01
CA LEU A 96 12.54 8.01 19.09
C LEU A 96 12.45 9.55 19.29
N PRO A 97 12.62 10.08 20.52
CA PRO A 97 12.36 11.49 20.83
C PRO A 97 13.29 12.48 20.10
N LEU A 98 14.44 12.01 19.61
CA LEU A 98 15.40 12.82 18.85
C LEU A 98 15.16 12.79 17.33
N ARG A 99 14.22 11.96 16.86
CA ARG A 99 13.87 11.89 15.44
C ARG A 99 13.21 13.20 15.01
N ARG A 100 13.60 13.71 13.84
CA ARG A 100 12.88 14.81 13.20
C ARG A 100 11.69 14.28 12.40
N PRO A 101 10.46 14.76 12.65
CA PRO A 101 9.30 14.37 11.87
C PRO A 101 9.43 14.86 10.42
N ARG A 102 8.87 14.10 9.49
CA ARG A 102 8.74 14.45 8.07
C ARG A 102 7.27 14.58 7.69
N GLU A 103 6.99 15.36 6.66
CA GLU A 103 5.62 15.50 6.12
C GLU A 103 5.02 14.17 5.64
N SER A 104 5.86 13.23 5.18
CA SER A 104 5.43 11.88 4.79
C SER A 104 5.04 10.99 5.98
N ASP A 105 5.42 11.31 7.21
CA ASP A 105 5.22 10.40 8.35
C ASP A 105 3.73 10.13 8.62
N ALA A 106 2.88 11.15 8.48
CA ALA A 106 1.45 10.99 8.66
C ALA A 106 0.84 10.06 7.61
N ALA A 107 1.31 10.18 6.36
CA ALA A 107 0.91 9.33 5.24
C ALA A 107 1.22 7.85 5.51
N ASP A 108 2.46 7.59 5.92
CA ASP A 108 2.97 6.24 6.16
C ASP A 108 2.24 5.59 7.34
N LEU A 109 1.99 6.35 8.41
CA LEU A 109 1.23 5.87 9.57
C LEU A 109 -0.23 5.55 9.23
N ASP A 110 -0.88 6.34 8.39
CA ASP A 110 -2.25 6.08 7.95
C ASP A 110 -2.33 4.83 7.07
N ALA A 111 -1.36 4.63 6.17
CA ALA A 111 -1.26 3.46 5.31
C ALA A 111 -1.05 2.18 6.13
N LEU A 112 -0.05 2.18 7.02
CA LEU A 112 0.26 1.05 7.90
C LEU A 112 -0.91 0.70 8.82
N ALA A 113 -1.57 1.70 9.39
CA ALA A 113 -2.69 1.48 10.29
C ALA A 113 -3.92 0.90 9.58
N SER A 114 -4.12 1.24 8.31
CA SER A 114 -5.25 0.71 7.51
C SER A 114 -5.01 -0.71 7.00
N ALA A 115 -3.76 -1.18 7.04
CA ALA A 115 -3.37 -2.53 6.61
C ALA A 115 -3.34 -3.57 7.74
N LEU A 116 -3.53 -3.17 9.01
CA LEU A 116 -3.39 -4.01 10.23
C LEU A 116 -4.70 -4.21 11.00
#